data_AF-A0A357D660-F1
#
_entry.id   AF-A0A357D660-F1
#
_cell.length_a   1.000
_cell.length_b   1.000
_cell.length_c   1.000
_cell.angle_alpha   90.00
_cell.angle_beta   90.00
_cell.angle_gamma   90.00
#
_symmetry.space_group_name_H-M   'P 1'
#
loop_
_entity.id
_entity.type
_entity.pdbx_description
1 polymer ?
#
loop_
_entity_poly.entity_id
_entity_poly.type
_entity_poly.pdbx_seq_one_letter_code
_entity_poly.pdbx_strand_id
1 'polypeptide(L)'
;IFARYGFRKTTMDEIARATHKGKSTLYHYFPSKEALFTAVIEREVKELKAEIHQALAVENSAPEKLKTYILTRMHAFKRLANLY
;
A
#
# COMPACT_ATOMS: atom_id res chain seq x y z
N ILE A 1 1.98 1.81 -10.32
CA ILE A 1 1.73 1.01 -11.55
C ILE A 1 0.71 -0.10 -11.31
N PHE A 2 0.86 -0.94 -10.28
CA PHE A 2 -0.19 -1.88 -9.84
C PHE A 2 -1.52 -1.19 -9.60
N ALA A 3 -1.48 -0.05 -8.91
CA ALA A 3 -2.59 0.87 -8.72
C ALA A 3 -3.44 1.15 -9.96
N ARG A 4 -2.76 1.30 -11.11
CA ARG A 4 -3.31 1.88 -12.33
C ARG A 4 -3.76 0.82 -13.31
N TYR A 5 -3.06 -0.31 -13.34
CA TYR A 5 -3.28 -1.37 -14.34
C TYR A 5 -3.73 -2.70 -13.71
N GLY A 6 -3.72 -2.78 -12.38
CA GLY A 6 -3.99 -4.00 -11.63
C GLY A 6 -2.81 -4.99 -11.66
N PHE A 7 -2.87 -5.98 -10.76
CA PHE A 7 -1.85 -7.01 -10.62
C PHE A 7 -1.65 -7.85 -11.90
N ARG A 8 -2.74 -8.24 -12.56
CA ARG A 8 -2.70 -9.12 -13.74
C ARG A 8 -2.05 -8.46 -14.95
N LYS A 9 -2.38 -7.19 -15.24
CA LYS A 9 -1.88 -6.49 -16.43
C LYS A 9 -0.50 -5.86 -16.23
N THR A 10 -0.01 -5.78 -14.99
CA THR A 10 1.33 -5.26 -14.71
C THR A 10 2.39 -6.34 -14.90
N THR A 11 3.49 -6.00 -15.57
CA THR A 11 4.66 -6.87 -15.75
C THR A 11 5.91 -6.29 -15.08
N MET A 12 6.91 -7.14 -14.80
CA MET A 12 8.21 -6.70 -14.28
C MET A 12 8.94 -5.74 -15.24
N ASP A 13 8.72 -5.88 -16.55
CA ASP A 13 9.31 -4.99 -17.55
C ASP A 13 8.71 -3.59 -17.54
N GLU A 14 7.39 -3.49 -17.36
CA GLU A 14 6.73 -2.20 -17.18
C GLU A 14 7.15 -1.51 -15.88
N ILE A 15 7.31 -2.27 -14.80
CA ILE A 15 7.82 -1.75 -13.53
C ILE A 15 9.26 -1.23 -13.69
N ALA A 16 10.14 -1.99 -14.35
CA ALA A 16 11.51 -1.59 -14.65
C ALA A 16 11.57 -0.26 -15.43
N ARG A 17 10.78 -0.16 -16.51
CA ARG A 17 10.67 1.07 -17.32
C ARG A 17 10.14 2.25 -16.51
N ALA A 18 9.06 2.06 -15.76
CA ALA A 18 8.45 3.13 -14.97
C ALA A 18 9.36 3.65 -13.84
N THR A 19 10.23 2.78 -13.30
CA THR A 19 11.15 3.11 -12.21
C THR A 19 12.56 3.51 -12.69
N HIS A 20 12.80 3.49 -14.01
CA HIS A 20 14.13 3.69 -14.62
C HIS A 20 15.20 2.79 -13.99
N LYS A 21 14.82 1.56 -13.62
CA LYS A 21 15.70 0.55 -13.01
C LYS A 21 15.87 -0.64 -13.93
N GLY A 22 17.04 -1.27 -13.86
CA GLY A 22 17.29 -2.51 -14.59
C GLY A 22 16.38 -3.64 -14.11
N LYS A 23 15.92 -4.47 -15.06
CA LYS A 23 15.12 -5.67 -14.75
C LYS A 23 15.85 -6.60 -13.80
N SER A 24 17.15 -6.79 -14.00
CA SER A 24 18.03 -7.59 -13.11
C SER A 24 18.06 -7.03 -11.69
N THR A 25 18.11 -5.71 -11.53
CA THR A 25 18.06 -5.05 -10.22
C THR A 25 16.74 -5.35 -9.52
N LEU A 26 15.60 -5.27 -10.22
CA LEU A 26 14.31 -5.61 -9.61
C LEU A 26 14.25 -7.08 -9.17
N TYR A 27 14.71 -8.01 -10.02
CA TYR A 27 14.73 -9.43 -9.67
C TYR A 27 15.70 -9.78 -8.54
N HIS A 28 16.78 -9.00 -8.37
CA HIS A 28 17.68 -9.16 -7.24
C HIS A 28 17.00 -8.89 -5.89
N TYR A 29 16.15 -7.87 -5.81
CA TYR A 29 15.39 -7.55 -4.59
C TYR A 29 14.08 -8.34 -4.47
N PHE A 30 13.43 -8.63 -5.59
CA PHE A 30 12.12 -9.26 -5.63
C PHE A 30 12.13 -10.40 -6.65
N PRO A 31 12.20 -11.67 -6.21
CA PRO A 31 12.38 -12.81 -7.11
C PRO A 31 11.19 -13.04 -8.06
N SER A 32 10.03 -12.46 -7.76
CA SER A 32 8.84 -12.54 -8.62
C SER A 32 7.99 -11.27 -8.54
N LYS A 33 7.03 -11.15 -9.46
CA LYS A 33 6.02 -10.07 -9.44
C LYS A 33 5.17 -10.15 -8.17
N GLU A 34 4.85 -11.36 -7.73
CA GLU A 34 4.13 -11.67 -6.50
C GLU A 34 4.91 -11.17 -5.29
N ALA A 35 6.20 -11.46 -5.21
CA ALA A 35 7.05 -10.99 -4.11
C ALA A 35 7.12 -9.45 -4.06
N LEU A 36 7.27 -8.80 -5.22
CA LEU A 36 7.25 -7.33 -5.31
C LEU A 36 5.88 -6.78 -4.88
N PHE A 37 4.79 -7.39 -5.35
CA PHE A 37 3.43 -6.98 -5.00
C PHE A 37 3.16 -7.14 -3.49
N THR A 38 3.55 -8.27 -2.90
CA THR A 38 3.44 -8.49 -1.45
C THR A 38 4.19 -7.42 -0.67
N ALA A 39 5.44 -7.11 -1.05
CA ALA A 39 6.22 -6.06 -0.39
C ALA A 39 5.56 -4.68 -0.48
N VAL A 40 4.90 -4.37 -1.61
CA VAL A 40 4.10 -3.14 -1.75
C VAL A 40 2.91 -3.18 -0.78
N ILE A 41 2.13 -4.25 -0.75
CA ILE A 41 0.96 -4.37 0.15
C ILE A 41 1.37 -4.29 1.62
N GLU A 42 2.46 -4.97 2.02
CA GLU A 42 2.98 -4.92 3.39
C GLU A 42 3.37 -3.49 3.80
N ARG A 43 4.01 -2.75 2.89
CA ARG A 43 4.33 -1.35 3.10
C ARG A 43 3.07 -0.49 3.27
N GLU A 44 2.09 -0.63 2.39
CA GLU A 44 0.82 0.13 2.47
C GLU A 44 0.08 -0.18 3.80
N VAL A 45 0.03 -1.45 4.21
CA VAL A 45 -0.57 -1.86 5.49
C VAL A 45 0.18 -1.25 6.68
N LYS A 46 1.52 -1.19 6.61
CA LYS A 46 2.35 -0.59 7.66
C LYS A 46 2.08 0.92 7.76
N GLU A 47 2.00 1.62 6.65
CA GLU A 47 1.71 3.05 6.60
C GLU A 47 0.29 3.34 7.14
N LEU A 48 -0.71 2.53 6.76
CA LEU A 48 -2.07 2.63 7.30
C LEU A 48 -2.11 2.43 8.82
N LYS A 49 -1.41 1.42 9.34
CA LYS A 49 -1.34 1.18 10.79
C LYS A 49 -0.74 2.39 11.52
N ALA A 50 0.30 2.99 10.97
CA ALA A 50 0.93 4.17 11.54
C ALA A 50 -0.02 5.39 11.56
N GLU A 51 -0.73 5.64 10.45
CA GLU A 51 -1.75 6.70 10.35
C GLU A 51 -2.87 6.51 11.37
N ILE A 52 -3.38 5.28 11.51
CA ILE A 52 -4.39 4.95 12.52
C ILE A 52 -3.85 5.20 13.94
N HIS A 53 -2.64 4.71 14.25
CA HIS A 53 -2.05 4.92 15.58
C HIS A 53 -1.88 6.41 15.90
N GLN A 54 -1.45 7.22 14.94
CA GLN A 54 -1.31 8.67 15.11
C GLN A 54 -2.68 9.35 15.32
N ALA A 55 -3.69 8.98 14.52
CA ALA A 55 -5.04 9.51 14.66
C ALA A 55 -5.69 9.15 16.01
N LEU A 56 -5.39 7.97 16.55
CA LEU A 56 -5.91 7.54 17.86
C LEU A 56 -5.20 8.17 19.06
N ALA A 57 -3.99 8.72 18.86
CA ALA A 57 -3.18 9.29 19.93
C ALA A 57 -3.76 10.59 20.50
N VAL A 58 -4.63 11.28 19.75
CA VAL A 58 -5.26 12.55 20.15
C VAL A 58 -6.58 12.37 20.89
N GLU A 59 -7.15 11.15 20.89
CA GLU A 59 -8.47 10.88 21.44
C GLU A 59 -8.40 10.36 22.89
N ASN A 60 -9.24 10.90 23.77
CA ASN A 60 -9.22 10.59 25.20
C ASN A 60 -10.25 9.54 25.63
N SER A 61 -11.28 9.28 24.81
CA SER A 61 -12.37 8.35 25.14
C SER A 61 -12.44 7.16 24.17
N ALA A 62 -12.93 6.02 24.65
CA ALA A 62 -13.10 4.83 23.82
C ALA A 62 -14.08 5.03 22.64
N PRO A 63 -15.22 5.75 22.79
CA PRO A 63 -16.10 6.05 21.66
C PRO A 63 -15.44 6.90 20.57
N GLU A 64 -14.69 7.95 20.94
CA GLU A 64 -14.00 8.79 19.95
C GLU A 64 -12.86 8.02 19.27
N LYS A 65 -12.12 7.17 19.99
CA LYS A 65 -11.14 6.26 19.37
C LYS A 65 -11.80 5.34 18.34
N LEU A 66 -12.96 4.76 18.64
CA LEU A 66 -13.66 3.89 17.70
C LEU A 66 -14.12 4.66 16.45
N LYS A 67 -14.69 5.85 16.65
CA LYS A 67 -15.12 6.74 15.56
C LYS A 67 -13.94 7.14 14.67
N THR A 68 -12.84 7.62 15.27
CA THR A 68 -11.63 8.03 14.57
C THR A 68 -11.00 6.85 13.83
N TYR A 69 -10.96 5.65 14.43
CA TYR A 69 -10.53 4.43 13.75
C TYR A 69 -11.37 4.14 12.49
N ILE A 70 -12.71 4.16 12.61
CA ILE A 70 -13.60 3.86 11.48
C ILE A 70 -13.41 4.89 10.37
N LEU A 71 -13.39 6.18 10.70
CA LEU A 71 -13.24 7.25 9.72
C LEU A 71 -11.88 7.18 9.01
N THR A 72 -10.77 7.08 9.75
CA THR A 72 -9.43 6.97 9.17
C THR A 72 -9.31 5.74 8.29
N ARG A 73 -9.87 4.59 8.72
CA ARG A 73 -9.86 3.36 7.93
C ARG A 73 -10.71 3.47 6.67
N MET A 74 -11.88 4.13 6.72
CA MET A 74 -12.71 4.38 5.54
C MET A 74 -12.03 5.29 4.52
N HIS A 75 -11.37 6.36 4.98
CA HIS A 75 -10.60 7.25 4.10
C HIS A 75 -9.44 6.51 3.43
N ALA A 76 -8.71 5.69 4.19
CA ALA A 76 -7.63 4.88 3.64
C ALA A 76 -8.14 3.86 2.62
N PHE A 77 -9.27 3.18 2.88
CA PHE A 77 -9.88 2.27 1.91
C PHE A 77 -10.26 2.97 0.61
N LYS A 78 -10.74 4.22 0.65
CA LYS A 78 -11.03 4.98 -0.57
C LYS A 78 -9.76 5.26 -1.39
N ARG A 79 -8.61 5.46 -0.74
CA ARG A 79 -7.30 5.59 -1.42
C ARG A 79 -6.84 4.25 -2.00
N LEU A 80 -7.02 3.15 -1.26
CA LEU A 80 -6.60 1.81 -1.67
C LEU A 80 -7.52 1.15 -2.70
N ALA A 81 -8.82 1.46 -2.70
CA ALA A 81 -9.78 0.96 -3.68
C ALA A 81 -9.52 1.52 -5.09
N ASN A 82 -8.86 2.68 -5.19
CA ASN A 82 -8.32 3.18 -6.45
C ASN A 82 -7.07 2.41 -6.93
N LEU A 83 -6.67 1.33 -6.25
CA LEU A 83 -5.51 0.50 -6.61
C LEU A 83 -5.87 -0.85 -7.26
N TYR A 84 -7.15 -1.20 -7.37
CA TYR A 84 -7.64 -2.50 -7.86
C TYR A 84 -8.40 -2.37 -9.19
#